data_AF-A0A0L0HLX7-F1
#
_entry.id   AF-A0A0L0HLX7-F1
#
_cell.length_a   1.000
_cell.length_b   1.000
_cell.length_c   1.000
_cell.angle_alpha   90.00
_cell.angle_beta   90.00
_cell.angle_gamma   90.00
#
_symmetry.space_group_name_H-M   'P 1'
#
loop_
_entity.id
_entity.type
_entity.pdbx_description
1 polymer ?
#
loop_
_entity_poly.entity_id
_entity_poly.type
_entity_poly.pdbx_seq_one_letter_code
_entity_poly.pdbx_strand_id
1 'polypeptide(L)'
;MSIKIEVLWGPEPEGKFITLPLASGRFQKILFDRSLPKVLIVGEGKNFTFTAAFVALRRSFENVITTTWPVLSPDWSEVVKTALSNAHRNQEFLAKSDLYDTTSFTVEEVYTRYGSIFGVSPSTGPTYIGNVNATELEEHDNIIHSHCENIFFQCPHDGQSGTQHLIVSFMSSAARVQKAGNYLFLGITKDGRYSNVYGLRELIETSAPNIGYRLEGVDDITIQKILHFGYRHQARRDEDDIHDRILAHHVTLVFHREDSSSSPVNANDLSDEFASRLNIREPQRRTGIEYSDDEG
;
A
#
# COMPACT_ATOMS: atom_id res chain seq x y z
N MET A 1 -16.50 1.45 7.78
CA MET A 1 -15.56 0.74 8.68
C MET A 1 -14.25 1.54 8.71
N SER A 2 -13.50 1.49 9.81
CA SER A 2 -12.27 2.26 9.99
C SER A 2 -11.17 1.38 10.57
N ILE A 3 -9.92 1.76 10.36
CA ILE A 3 -8.76 1.05 10.90
C ILE A 3 -7.97 1.96 11.83
N LYS A 4 -7.54 1.41 12.97
CA LYS A 4 -6.62 2.09 13.89
C LYS A 4 -5.19 1.69 13.57
N ILE A 5 -4.33 2.67 13.38
CA ILE A 5 -2.89 2.47 13.23
C ILE A 5 -2.22 3.10 14.43
N GLU A 6 -1.35 2.35 15.09
CA GLU A 6 -0.57 2.88 16.21
C GLU A 6 0.43 3.92 15.70
N VAL A 7 0.39 5.10 16.31
CA VAL A 7 1.30 6.23 16.08
C VAL A 7 1.68 6.76 17.46
N LEU A 8 2.88 6.45 17.94
CA LEU A 8 3.30 6.97 19.24
C LEU A 8 3.67 8.45 19.14
N TRP A 9 3.08 9.26 20.02
CA TRP A 9 3.79 10.39 20.63
C TRP A 9 3.20 10.83 21.98
N GLY A 10 4.09 11.17 22.93
CA GLY A 10 3.78 11.83 24.21
C GLY A 10 3.42 10.92 25.40
N PRO A 11 3.54 11.43 26.65
CA PRO A 11 3.21 10.68 27.89
C PRO A 11 1.71 10.37 28.05
N GLU A 12 0.87 10.98 27.21
CA GLU A 12 -0.59 10.91 27.26
C GLU A 12 -1.14 9.75 26.39
N PRO A 13 -2.06 8.91 26.90
CA PRO A 13 -2.61 7.75 26.18
C PRO A 13 -3.42 8.07 24.92
N GLU A 14 -3.96 9.29 24.81
CA GLU A 14 -4.97 9.67 23.81
C GLU A 14 -4.38 9.93 22.41
N GLY A 15 -3.06 10.12 22.31
CA GLY A 15 -2.35 10.36 21.04
C GLY A 15 -1.86 9.10 20.31
N LYS A 16 -2.08 7.90 20.85
CA LYS A 16 -1.41 6.65 20.43
C LYS A 16 -1.90 6.05 19.11
N PHE A 17 -3.03 6.51 18.57
CA PHE A 17 -3.63 5.91 17.39
C PHE A 17 -4.17 6.98 16.45
N ILE A 18 -4.00 6.73 15.15
CA ILE A 18 -4.73 7.43 14.09
C ILE A 18 -5.81 6.49 13.56
N THR A 19 -7.04 7.00 13.42
CA THR A 19 -8.16 6.25 12.85
C THR A 19 -8.35 6.70 11.42
N LEU A 20 -8.24 5.77 10.47
CA LEU A 20 -8.33 6.04 9.05
C LEU A 20 -9.51 5.30 8.40
N PRO A 21 -10.09 5.82 7.31
CA PRO A 21 -11.22 5.18 6.67
C PRO A 21 -10.73 3.91 5.95
N LEU A 22 -11.39 2.79 6.21
CA LEU A 22 -11.08 1.54 5.53
C LEU A 22 -11.78 1.52 4.17
N ALA A 23 -11.01 1.38 3.10
CA ALA A 23 -11.45 1.27 1.72
C ALA A 23 -11.08 -0.11 1.15
N SER A 24 -11.36 -1.15 1.95
CA SER A 24 -10.93 -2.52 1.72
C SER A 24 -11.30 -3.02 0.31
N GLY A 25 -10.29 -3.39 -0.48
CA GLY A 25 -10.45 -3.91 -1.84
C GLY A 25 -10.98 -2.92 -2.88
N ARG A 26 -11.28 -1.67 -2.51
CA ARG A 26 -11.79 -0.64 -3.42
C ARG A 26 -10.83 -0.39 -4.59
N PHE A 27 -9.54 -0.50 -4.33
CA PHE A 27 -8.48 -0.19 -5.30
C PHE A 27 -8.00 -1.41 -6.09
N GLN A 28 -8.48 -2.62 -5.78
CA GLN A 28 -8.14 -3.80 -6.57
C GLN A 28 -8.63 -3.68 -8.01
N LYS A 29 -9.82 -3.10 -8.22
CA LYS A 29 -10.31 -2.83 -9.57
C LYS A 29 -9.43 -1.81 -10.28
N ILE A 30 -8.96 -0.78 -9.58
CA ILE A 30 -8.07 0.22 -10.17
C ILE A 30 -6.73 -0.40 -10.59
N LEU A 31 -6.26 -1.46 -9.92
CA LEU A 31 -4.93 -2.00 -10.16
C LEU A 31 -4.88 -3.27 -11.00
N PHE A 32 -5.96 -4.04 -10.99
CA PHE A 32 -6.02 -5.39 -11.55
C PHE A 32 -7.18 -5.61 -12.54
N ASP A 33 -7.90 -4.55 -12.94
CA ASP A 33 -8.96 -4.63 -13.97
C ASP A 33 -8.38 -4.73 -15.40
N ARG A 34 -9.25 -5.15 -16.32
CA ARG A 34 -9.03 -5.45 -17.74
C ARG A 34 -8.59 -4.27 -18.59
N SER A 35 -8.85 -3.02 -18.17
CA SER A 35 -8.32 -1.84 -18.87
C SER A 35 -6.82 -1.63 -18.61
N LEU A 36 -6.22 -2.38 -17.67
CA LEU A 36 -4.79 -2.49 -17.40
C LEU A 36 -4.10 -1.11 -17.34
N PRO A 37 -4.32 -0.31 -16.29
CA PRO A 37 -3.75 1.03 -16.21
C PRO A 37 -2.24 1.00 -16.03
N LYS A 38 -1.61 2.16 -16.23
CA LYS A 38 -0.17 2.27 -16.12
C LYS A 38 0.27 2.32 -14.67
N VAL A 39 1.22 1.46 -14.32
CA VAL A 39 1.71 1.29 -12.97
C VAL A 39 3.23 1.40 -12.95
N LEU A 40 3.72 2.30 -12.13
CA LEU A 40 5.13 2.40 -11.78
C LEU A 40 5.33 1.82 -10.38
N ILE A 41 6.18 0.79 -10.26
CA ILE A 41 6.60 0.22 -8.98
C ILE A 41 7.99 0.79 -8.67
N VAL A 42 8.10 1.54 -7.57
CA VAL A 42 9.32 2.27 -7.22
C VAL A 42 10.05 1.58 -6.09
N GLY A 43 11.38 1.48 -6.23
CA GLY A 43 12.27 1.10 -5.13
C GLY A 43 12.32 -0.40 -4.89
N GLU A 44 12.20 -1.20 -5.94
CA GLU A 44 12.40 -2.64 -5.85
C GLU A 44 13.82 -2.98 -5.36
N GLY A 45 13.88 -4.06 -4.57
CA GLY A 45 15.11 -4.60 -4.04
C GLY A 45 15.82 -5.48 -5.06
N LYS A 46 16.81 -6.27 -4.59
CA LYS A 46 17.55 -7.18 -5.47
C LYS A 46 16.71 -8.35 -6.01
N ASN A 47 15.51 -8.57 -5.46
CA ASN A 47 14.74 -9.79 -5.71
C ASN A 47 13.55 -9.60 -6.66
N PHE A 48 13.13 -8.36 -6.95
CA PHE A 48 12.00 -8.02 -7.85
C PHE A 48 10.69 -8.77 -7.57
N THR A 49 10.52 -9.31 -6.36
CA THR A 49 9.41 -10.22 -6.04
C THR A 49 8.08 -9.49 -5.89
N PHE A 50 8.09 -8.19 -5.56
CA PHE A 50 6.86 -7.40 -5.54
C PHE A 50 6.29 -7.30 -6.95
N THR A 51 7.13 -6.96 -7.93
CA THR A 51 6.79 -6.81 -9.33
C THR A 51 6.30 -8.12 -9.90
N ALA A 52 7.02 -9.21 -9.66
CA ALA A 52 6.63 -10.55 -10.11
C ALA A 52 5.26 -10.98 -9.54
N ALA A 53 5.04 -10.76 -8.25
CA ALA A 53 3.77 -11.04 -7.58
C ALA A 53 2.63 -10.17 -8.12
N PHE A 54 2.89 -8.88 -8.32
CA PHE A 54 1.93 -7.92 -8.85
C PHE A 54 1.47 -8.32 -10.25
N VAL A 55 2.39 -8.65 -11.17
CA VAL A 55 2.02 -9.00 -12.55
C VAL A 55 1.37 -10.37 -12.66
N ALA A 56 1.75 -11.33 -11.81
CA ALA A 56 1.07 -12.63 -11.72
C ALA A 56 -0.37 -12.48 -11.18
N LEU A 57 -0.56 -11.61 -10.18
CA LEU A 57 -1.89 -11.29 -9.66
C LEU A 57 -2.75 -10.57 -10.73
N ARG A 58 -2.17 -9.58 -11.42
CA ARG A 58 -2.76 -8.81 -12.53
C ARG A 58 -3.00 -9.63 -13.79
N ARG A 59 -2.29 -10.76 -13.94
CA ARG A 59 -2.27 -11.60 -15.15
C ARG A 59 -1.78 -10.85 -16.39
N SER A 60 -0.88 -9.90 -16.23
CA SER A 60 -0.24 -9.18 -17.33
C SER A 60 0.95 -8.35 -16.83
N PHE A 61 2.01 -8.27 -17.64
CA PHE A 61 3.11 -7.32 -17.45
C PHE A 61 2.93 -6.02 -18.27
N GLU A 62 1.88 -5.93 -19.08
CA GLU A 62 1.60 -4.72 -19.87
C GLU A 62 1.38 -3.53 -18.95
N ASN A 63 1.91 -2.37 -19.36
CA ASN A 63 1.78 -1.11 -18.64
C ASN A 63 2.36 -1.16 -17.20
N VAL A 64 3.30 -2.07 -16.92
CA VAL A 64 4.03 -2.13 -15.65
C VAL A 64 5.49 -1.78 -15.87
N ILE A 65 5.95 -0.76 -15.16
CA ILE A 65 7.37 -0.42 -15.04
C ILE A 65 7.80 -0.65 -13.61
N THR A 66 8.97 -1.24 -13.44
CA THR A 66 9.61 -1.41 -12.14
C THR A 66 10.95 -0.69 -12.09
N THR A 67 11.28 -0.10 -10.95
CA THR A 67 12.52 0.66 -10.79
C THR A 67 13.34 0.20 -9.60
N THR A 68 14.66 0.31 -9.71
CA THR A 68 15.59 0.05 -8.59
C THR A 68 16.62 1.14 -8.46
N TRP A 69 17.12 1.31 -7.23
CA TRP A 69 18.19 2.26 -6.95
C TRP A 69 19.53 1.85 -7.61
N PRO A 70 20.08 0.64 -7.41
CA PRO A 70 21.23 0.19 -8.19
C PRO A 70 20.81 -0.30 -9.59
N VAL A 71 21.71 -0.24 -10.59
CA VAL A 71 21.53 -0.99 -11.85
C VAL A 71 21.60 -2.49 -11.56
N LEU A 72 20.45 -3.16 -11.64
CA LEU A 72 20.31 -4.60 -11.46
C LEU A 72 19.43 -5.13 -12.58
N SER A 73 20.00 -5.86 -13.53
CA SER A 73 19.19 -6.57 -14.50
C SER A 73 18.52 -7.76 -13.81
N PRO A 74 17.18 -7.85 -13.76
CA PRO A 74 16.51 -9.01 -13.17
C PRO A 74 16.74 -10.26 -14.02
N ASP A 75 17.15 -11.35 -13.38
CA ASP A 75 16.97 -12.69 -13.92
C ASP A 75 15.54 -13.13 -13.58
N TRP A 76 14.61 -12.96 -14.52
CA TRP A 76 13.20 -13.24 -14.29
C TRP A 76 12.93 -14.70 -13.92
N SER A 77 13.79 -15.64 -14.33
CA SER A 77 13.66 -17.04 -13.94
C SER A 77 13.92 -17.21 -12.44
N GLU A 78 15.01 -16.63 -11.93
CA GLU A 78 15.32 -16.66 -10.50
C GLU A 78 14.36 -15.79 -9.68
N VAL A 79 13.89 -14.67 -10.21
CA VAL A 79 12.86 -13.83 -9.57
C VAL A 79 11.56 -14.62 -9.38
N VAL A 80 11.05 -15.27 -10.43
CA VAL A 80 9.82 -16.08 -10.36
C VAL A 80 9.97 -17.25 -9.42
N LYS A 81 11.09 -17.97 -9.50
CA LYS A 81 11.40 -19.07 -8.57
C LYS A 81 11.43 -18.61 -7.12
N THR A 82 12.07 -17.46 -6.86
CA THR A 82 12.13 -16.85 -5.53
C THR A 82 10.73 -16.45 -5.05
N ALA A 83 9.92 -15.83 -5.91
CA ALA A 83 8.56 -15.44 -5.57
C ALA A 83 7.68 -16.67 -5.28
N LEU A 84 7.73 -17.74 -6.09
CA LEU A 84 6.99 -18.98 -5.83
C LEU A 84 7.40 -19.64 -4.50
N SER A 85 8.69 -19.65 -4.18
CA SER A 85 9.18 -20.14 -2.89
C SER A 85 8.64 -19.30 -1.72
N ASN A 86 8.62 -17.98 -1.86
CA ASN A 86 8.08 -17.08 -0.85
C ASN A 86 6.54 -17.19 -0.74
N ALA A 87 5.83 -17.43 -1.84
CA ALA A 87 4.38 -17.62 -1.83
C ALA A 87 4.01 -18.81 -0.93
N HIS A 88 4.72 -19.92 -1.08
CA HIS A 88 4.55 -21.09 -0.22
C HIS A 88 4.83 -20.77 1.26
N ARG A 89 5.98 -20.15 1.56
CA ARG A 89 6.36 -19.78 2.93
C ARG A 89 5.38 -18.79 3.57
N ASN A 90 4.94 -17.78 2.81
CA ASN A 90 3.98 -16.79 3.26
C ASN A 90 2.63 -17.45 3.60
N GLN A 91 2.16 -18.40 2.77
CA GLN A 91 0.94 -19.15 3.05
C GLN A 91 1.06 -20.01 4.31
N GLU A 92 2.19 -20.70 4.52
CA GLU A 92 2.43 -21.47 5.74
C GLU A 92 2.45 -20.59 7.00
N PHE A 93 3.01 -19.38 6.90
CA PHE A 93 3.02 -18.41 7.99
C PHE A 93 1.59 -17.94 8.28
N LEU A 94 0.86 -17.51 7.26
CA LEU A 94 -0.49 -16.96 7.40
C LEU A 94 -1.48 -18.02 7.90
N ALA A 95 -1.38 -19.27 7.45
CA ALA A 95 -2.19 -20.39 7.92
C ALA A 95 -2.05 -20.68 9.43
N LYS A 96 -0.92 -20.27 10.04
CA LYS A 96 -0.67 -20.42 11.48
C LYS A 96 -1.05 -19.18 12.28
N SER A 97 -1.43 -18.09 11.60
CA SER A 97 -1.81 -16.82 12.22
C SER A 97 -3.33 -16.66 12.21
N ASP A 98 -3.87 -15.94 13.19
CA ASP A 98 -5.31 -15.58 13.23
C ASP A 98 -5.71 -14.58 12.10
N LEU A 99 -4.77 -14.25 11.21
CA LEU A 99 -4.91 -13.32 10.09
C LEU A 99 -5.25 -14.03 8.78
N TYR A 100 -5.58 -15.33 8.82
CA TYR A 100 -5.95 -16.10 7.65
C TYR A 100 -7.24 -15.57 7.02
N ASP A 101 -7.10 -14.68 6.04
CA ASP A 101 -8.21 -14.12 5.29
C ASP A 101 -8.66 -15.07 4.17
N THR A 102 -9.97 -15.11 3.97
CA THR A 102 -10.75 -15.80 2.94
C THR A 102 -10.45 -15.36 1.49
N THR A 103 -9.56 -14.38 1.28
CA THR A 103 -9.07 -13.97 -0.05
C THR A 103 -7.84 -14.77 -0.51
N SER A 104 -7.57 -15.90 0.15
CA SER A 104 -6.43 -16.77 -0.08
C SER A 104 -6.53 -17.52 -1.42
N PHE A 105 -5.41 -17.54 -2.15
CA PHE A 105 -5.23 -18.33 -3.36
C PHE A 105 -4.55 -19.63 -3.00
N THR A 106 -4.92 -20.73 -3.66
CA THR A 106 -4.19 -21.98 -3.47
C THR A 106 -2.78 -21.85 -4.07
N VAL A 107 -1.83 -22.66 -3.57
CA VAL A 107 -0.49 -22.76 -4.19
C VAL A 107 -0.63 -23.07 -5.68
N GLU A 108 -1.51 -23.99 -6.06
CA GLU A 108 -1.74 -24.38 -7.45
C GLU A 108 -2.24 -23.20 -8.31
N GLU A 109 -3.14 -22.37 -7.80
CA GLU A 109 -3.59 -21.16 -8.49
C GLU A 109 -2.46 -20.15 -8.69
N VAL A 110 -1.62 -19.95 -7.67
CA VAL A 110 -0.45 -19.07 -7.76
C VAL A 110 0.50 -19.57 -8.84
N TYR A 111 0.89 -20.85 -8.80
CA TYR A 111 1.77 -21.47 -9.78
C TYR A 111 1.19 -21.38 -11.21
N THR A 112 -0.11 -21.64 -11.36
CA THR A 112 -0.80 -21.55 -12.65
C THR A 112 -0.71 -20.14 -13.23
N ARG A 113 -0.90 -19.10 -12.41
CA ARG A 113 -0.81 -17.71 -12.88
C ARG A 113 0.61 -17.32 -13.26
N TYR A 114 1.61 -17.68 -12.45
CA TYR A 114 3.01 -17.46 -12.81
C TYR A 114 3.34 -18.15 -14.14
N GLY A 115 2.96 -19.42 -14.30
CA GLY A 115 3.14 -20.17 -15.53
C GLY A 115 2.45 -19.53 -16.74
N SER A 116 1.25 -18.97 -16.57
CA SER A 116 0.53 -18.29 -17.66
C SER A 116 1.16 -16.99 -18.13
N ILE A 117 1.84 -16.25 -17.25
CA ILE A 117 2.37 -14.91 -17.55
C ILE A 117 3.84 -14.95 -17.93
N PHE A 118 4.62 -15.77 -17.25
CA PHE A 118 6.06 -15.86 -17.45
C PHE A 118 6.48 -17.07 -18.30
N GLY A 119 5.63 -18.09 -18.38
CA GLY A 119 6.02 -19.38 -18.96
C GLY A 119 6.93 -20.19 -18.02
N VAL A 120 7.41 -21.32 -18.54
CA VAL A 120 8.39 -22.16 -17.85
C VAL A 120 9.78 -21.58 -18.14
N SER A 121 10.45 -21.05 -17.10
CA SER A 121 11.77 -20.40 -17.21
C SER A 121 11.75 -19.12 -18.08
N PRO A 122 11.13 -18.03 -17.61
CA PRO A 122 11.04 -16.78 -18.35
C PRO A 122 12.41 -16.19 -18.68
N SER A 123 12.61 -15.81 -19.93
CA SER A 123 13.73 -14.96 -20.36
C SER A 123 13.39 -13.46 -20.34
N THR A 124 12.11 -13.12 -20.20
CA THR A 124 11.59 -11.74 -20.25
C THR A 124 10.58 -11.49 -19.15
N GLY A 125 10.46 -10.24 -18.73
CA GLY A 125 9.45 -9.80 -17.78
C GLY A 125 9.09 -8.33 -18.00
N PRO A 126 8.46 -7.69 -17.01
CA PRO A 126 8.10 -6.27 -17.07
C PRO A 126 9.27 -5.36 -17.44
N THR A 127 8.93 -4.17 -17.95
CA THR A 127 9.92 -3.13 -18.24
C THR A 127 10.61 -2.70 -16.94
N TYR A 128 11.93 -2.55 -16.99
CA TYR A 128 12.76 -2.22 -15.84
C TYR A 128 13.64 -1.00 -16.12
N ILE A 129 13.80 -0.14 -15.10
CA ILE A 129 14.71 1.01 -15.13
C ILE A 129 15.58 1.02 -13.86
N GLY A 130 16.90 1.00 -14.04
CA GLY A 130 17.87 1.11 -12.95
C GLY A 130 18.31 2.54 -12.67
N ASN A 131 19.03 2.74 -11.55
CA ASN A 131 19.51 4.06 -11.12
C ASN A 131 18.42 5.08 -10.82
N VAL A 132 17.20 4.64 -10.48
CA VAL A 132 16.08 5.54 -10.21
C VAL A 132 16.08 5.96 -8.76
N ASN A 133 16.29 7.25 -8.51
CA ASN A 133 16.08 7.83 -7.19
C ASN A 133 14.59 8.00 -6.94
N ALA A 134 14.06 7.41 -5.87
CA ALA A 134 12.66 7.61 -5.49
C ALA A 134 12.35 9.08 -5.17
N THR A 135 13.34 9.89 -4.78
CA THR A 135 13.14 11.31 -4.47
C THR A 135 13.28 12.24 -5.68
N GLU A 136 13.67 11.72 -6.85
CA GLU A 136 13.99 12.49 -8.07
C GLU A 136 13.49 11.74 -9.34
N LEU A 137 12.25 11.24 -9.32
CA LEU A 137 11.61 10.54 -10.44
C LEU A 137 11.58 11.36 -11.74
N GLU A 138 11.55 12.70 -11.64
CA GLU A 138 11.58 13.60 -12.80
C GLU A 138 12.88 13.57 -13.60
N GLU A 139 13.97 13.06 -13.03
CA GLU A 139 15.26 12.96 -13.72
C GLU A 139 15.31 11.80 -14.73
N HIS A 140 14.33 10.91 -14.68
CA HIS A 140 14.33 9.65 -15.41
C HIS A 140 13.34 9.65 -16.58
N ASP A 141 13.82 10.09 -17.75
CA ASP A 141 13.30 9.94 -19.13
C ASP A 141 11.78 10.15 -19.38
N ASN A 142 11.41 10.30 -20.65
CA ASN A 142 10.02 10.30 -21.12
C ASN A 142 9.27 9.00 -20.76
N ILE A 143 10.00 7.91 -20.50
CA ILE A 143 9.44 6.58 -20.22
C ILE A 143 8.66 6.59 -18.89
N ILE A 144 9.22 7.14 -17.81
CA ILE A 144 8.51 7.17 -16.50
C ILE A 144 7.27 8.05 -16.61
N HIS A 145 7.39 9.25 -17.19
CA HIS A 145 6.24 10.16 -17.38
C HIS A 145 5.07 9.51 -18.11
N SER A 146 5.35 8.61 -19.05
CA SER A 146 4.31 7.89 -19.78
C SER A 146 3.58 6.83 -18.94
N HIS A 147 4.08 6.44 -17.76
CA HIS A 147 3.57 5.34 -16.91
C HIS A 147 3.25 5.72 -15.44
N CYS A 148 3.17 7.01 -15.13
CA CYS A 148 2.88 7.53 -13.78
C CYS A 148 1.37 7.67 -13.46
N GLU A 149 0.49 6.90 -14.07
CA GLU A 149 -0.95 6.92 -13.72
C GLU A 149 -1.17 6.43 -12.29
N ASN A 150 -0.57 5.28 -11.95
CA ASN A 150 -0.55 4.73 -10.60
C ASN A 150 0.90 4.51 -10.18
N ILE A 151 1.31 5.04 -9.05
CA ILE A 151 2.67 4.82 -8.51
C ILE A 151 2.56 4.02 -7.21
N PHE A 152 3.36 2.97 -7.09
CA PHE A 152 3.51 2.16 -5.89
C PHE A 152 4.87 2.41 -5.24
N PHE A 153 4.85 2.66 -3.94
CA PHE A 153 6.05 2.69 -3.12
C PHE A 153 5.81 1.89 -1.85
N GLN A 154 6.63 0.87 -1.64
CA GLN A 154 6.33 -0.18 -0.68
C GLN A 154 7.31 -0.17 0.48
N CYS A 155 6.76 -0.02 1.69
CA CYS A 155 7.46 -0.08 2.98
C CYS A 155 8.81 0.66 2.96
N PRO A 156 8.82 1.98 2.67
CA PRO A 156 10.04 2.73 2.77
C PRO A 156 10.58 2.62 4.20
N HIS A 157 11.83 2.22 4.33
CA HIS A 157 12.54 2.24 5.59
C HIS A 157 14.00 2.60 5.34
N ASP A 158 14.41 3.75 5.86
CA ASP A 158 15.82 4.16 5.90
C ASP A 158 16.24 4.23 7.37
N GLY A 159 16.85 3.14 7.86
CA GLY A 159 17.11 2.86 9.27
C GLY A 159 18.03 3.85 10.02
N GLN A 160 18.42 4.98 9.42
CA GLN A 160 19.31 5.97 10.06
C GLN A 160 18.82 7.43 10.06
N SER A 161 17.94 7.87 9.14
CA SER A 161 17.87 9.33 8.84
C SER A 161 16.49 9.97 8.61
N GLY A 162 15.38 9.22 8.73
CA GLY A 162 14.04 9.82 8.69
C GLY A 162 13.17 9.27 7.58
N THR A 163 12.61 8.08 7.83
CA THR A 163 11.67 7.43 6.91
C THR A 163 10.51 8.36 6.49
N GLN A 164 10.02 9.20 7.40
CA GLN A 164 9.07 10.26 7.08
C GLN A 164 9.58 11.22 5.99
N HIS A 165 10.82 11.70 6.08
CA HIS A 165 11.42 12.58 5.07
C HIS A 165 11.54 11.88 3.71
N LEU A 166 11.92 10.60 3.69
CA LEU A 166 11.93 9.79 2.48
C LEU A 166 10.54 9.71 1.84
N ILE A 167 9.50 9.43 2.64
CA ILE A 167 8.11 9.38 2.17
C ILE A 167 7.70 10.73 1.57
N VAL A 168 7.92 11.83 2.30
CA VAL A 168 7.52 13.18 1.85
C VAL A 168 8.27 13.59 0.57
N SER A 169 9.57 13.30 0.49
CA SER A 169 10.39 13.60 -0.69
C SER A 169 9.95 12.79 -1.91
N PHE A 170 9.69 11.49 -1.72
CA PHE A 170 9.13 10.63 -2.74
C PHE A 170 7.75 11.12 -3.20
N MET A 171 6.83 11.45 -2.28
CA MET A 171 5.51 12.00 -2.62
C MET A 171 5.63 13.29 -3.43
N SER A 172 6.54 14.17 -3.04
CA SER A 172 6.81 15.42 -3.77
C SER A 172 7.31 15.16 -5.18
N SER A 173 8.17 14.15 -5.37
CA SER A 173 8.66 13.75 -6.69
C SER A 173 7.58 13.08 -7.54
N ALA A 174 6.78 12.18 -6.95
CA ALA A 174 5.61 11.59 -7.59
C ALA A 174 4.64 12.69 -8.09
N ALA A 175 4.38 13.72 -7.28
CA ALA A 175 3.49 14.81 -7.66
C ALA A 175 3.95 15.62 -8.88
N ARG A 176 5.26 15.64 -9.17
CA ARG A 176 5.84 16.31 -10.35
C ARG A 176 5.64 15.52 -11.64
N VAL A 177 5.53 14.19 -11.54
CA VAL A 177 5.37 13.30 -12.70
C VAL A 177 3.93 12.81 -12.90
N GLN A 178 3.06 12.94 -11.89
CA GLN A 178 1.65 12.58 -11.95
C GLN A 178 0.74 13.75 -12.38
N LYS A 179 -0.34 13.42 -13.09
CA LYS A 179 -1.43 14.36 -13.40
C LYS A 179 -2.54 14.25 -12.35
N ALA A 180 -3.40 15.26 -12.26
CA ALA A 180 -4.61 15.14 -11.46
C ALA A 180 -5.47 13.95 -11.91
N GLY A 181 -6.15 13.30 -10.97
CA GLY A 181 -6.87 12.05 -11.22
C GLY A 181 -6.05 10.78 -10.99
N ASN A 182 -4.72 10.90 -10.93
CA ASN A 182 -3.82 9.77 -10.71
C ASN A 182 -3.78 9.33 -9.24
N TYR A 183 -3.33 8.10 -8.99
CA TYR A 183 -3.22 7.55 -7.63
C TYR A 183 -1.79 7.27 -7.22
N LEU A 184 -1.55 7.44 -5.93
CA LEU A 184 -0.33 7.03 -5.25
C LEU A 184 -0.66 6.02 -4.16
N PHE A 185 0.07 4.91 -4.16
CA PHE A 185 -0.07 3.81 -3.22
C PHE A 185 1.18 3.70 -2.37
N LEU A 186 1.03 3.91 -1.07
CA LEU A 186 2.11 3.83 -0.10
C LEU A 186 1.88 2.64 0.83
N GLY A 187 2.65 1.58 0.65
CA GLY A 187 2.62 0.43 1.54
C GLY A 187 3.35 0.73 2.85
N ILE A 188 2.72 0.46 3.98
CA ILE A 188 3.29 0.63 5.33
C ILE A 188 2.98 -0.58 6.21
N THR A 189 3.81 -0.82 7.23
CA THR A 189 3.41 -1.72 8.33
C THR A 189 2.76 -0.93 9.46
N LYS A 190 1.74 -1.50 10.10
CA LYS A 190 1.10 -0.96 11.31
C LYS A 190 1.83 -1.40 12.59
N ASP A 191 2.89 -2.19 12.49
CA ASP A 191 3.70 -2.57 13.64
C ASP A 191 4.36 -1.33 14.25
N GLY A 192 4.11 -1.09 15.54
CA GLY A 192 4.54 0.10 16.26
C GLY A 192 6.04 0.39 16.16
N ARG A 193 6.89 -0.63 15.93
CA ARG A 193 8.34 -0.43 15.78
C ARG A 193 8.71 0.38 14.55
N TYR A 194 7.88 0.34 13.50
CA TYR A 194 8.12 1.07 12.25
C TYR A 194 7.07 2.15 11.98
N SER A 195 5.82 1.96 12.39
CA SER A 195 4.73 2.91 12.07
C SER A 195 4.99 4.31 12.63
N ASN A 196 5.69 4.39 13.76
CA ASN A 196 6.03 5.66 14.42
C ASN A 196 6.96 6.54 13.59
N VAL A 197 7.86 5.95 12.79
CA VAL A 197 8.84 6.73 12.01
C VAL A 197 8.28 7.22 10.68
N TYR A 198 7.02 6.89 10.36
CA TYR A 198 6.34 7.37 9.15
C TYR A 198 5.73 8.77 9.30
N GLY A 199 5.52 9.26 10.53
CA GLY A 199 4.91 10.58 10.76
C GLY A 199 3.50 10.70 10.17
N LEU A 200 2.68 9.64 10.25
CA LEU A 200 1.42 9.52 9.50
C LEU A 200 0.45 10.69 9.70
N ARG A 201 0.36 11.24 10.92
CA ARG A 201 -0.50 12.39 11.20
C ARG A 201 -0.08 13.61 10.38
N GLU A 202 1.17 14.03 10.53
CA GLU A 202 1.73 15.16 9.78
C GLU A 202 1.68 14.91 8.27
N LEU A 203 1.98 13.68 7.84
CA LEU A 203 1.91 13.27 6.45
C LEU A 203 0.51 13.49 5.86
N ILE A 204 -0.53 13.04 6.56
CA ILE A 204 -1.91 13.06 6.07
C ILE A 204 -2.56 14.44 6.23
N GLU A 205 -2.34 15.09 7.38
CA GLU A 205 -3.00 16.36 7.72
C GLU A 205 -2.29 17.58 7.12
N THR A 206 -1.00 17.48 6.81
CA THR A 206 -0.18 18.63 6.37
C THR A 206 0.59 18.36 5.08
N SER A 207 1.47 17.35 5.04
CA SER A 207 2.41 17.19 3.92
C SER A 207 1.70 16.81 2.62
N ALA A 208 0.83 15.80 2.63
CA ALA A 208 0.14 15.31 1.44
C ALA A 208 -0.78 16.40 0.81
N PRO A 209 -1.62 17.13 1.57
CA PRO A 209 -2.41 18.23 1.02
C PRO A 209 -1.54 19.33 0.38
N ASN A 210 -0.42 19.70 1.01
CA ASN A 210 0.49 20.72 0.47
C ASN A 210 1.20 20.27 -0.82
N ILE A 211 1.38 18.95 -0.99
CA ILE A 211 1.89 18.34 -2.22
C ILE A 211 0.76 18.16 -3.27
N GLY A 212 -0.49 18.38 -2.86
CA GLY A 212 -1.70 18.25 -3.66
C GLY A 212 -2.19 16.81 -3.83
N TYR A 213 -2.02 16.01 -2.79
CA TYR A 213 -2.64 14.70 -2.63
C TYR A 213 -3.69 14.74 -1.52
N ARG A 214 -4.82 14.06 -1.76
CA ARG A 214 -5.82 13.76 -0.73
C ARG A 214 -5.80 12.28 -0.40
N LEU A 215 -5.86 11.94 0.89
CA LEU A 215 -6.02 10.56 1.33
C LEU A 215 -7.45 10.08 1.01
N GLU A 216 -7.58 9.01 0.23
CA GLU A 216 -8.86 8.35 -0.04
C GLU A 216 -9.19 7.26 0.99
N GLY A 217 -8.16 6.67 1.59
CA GLY A 217 -8.28 5.73 2.69
C GLY A 217 -7.18 4.68 2.72
N VAL A 218 -7.47 3.60 3.44
CA VAL A 218 -6.53 2.50 3.69
C VAL A 218 -7.07 1.22 3.07
N ASP A 219 -6.24 0.53 2.30
CA ASP A 219 -6.53 -0.78 1.75
C ASP A 219 -5.65 -1.84 2.39
N ASP A 220 -6.28 -2.82 3.02
CA ASP A 220 -5.64 -3.94 3.70
C ASP A 220 -5.64 -5.23 2.87
N ILE A 221 -6.35 -5.28 1.75
CA ILE A 221 -6.44 -6.52 0.95
C ILE A 221 -5.42 -6.56 -0.18
N THR A 222 -5.18 -5.46 -0.90
CA THR A 222 -4.31 -5.47 -2.10
C THR A 222 -2.93 -6.03 -1.81
N ILE A 223 -2.29 -5.56 -0.73
CA ILE A 223 -0.98 -6.06 -0.35
C ILE A 223 -1.00 -7.52 0.12
N GLN A 224 -2.04 -7.94 0.83
CA GLN A 224 -2.15 -9.33 1.30
C GLN A 224 -2.21 -10.29 0.11
N LYS A 225 -2.92 -9.89 -0.97
CA LYS A 225 -2.89 -10.63 -2.24
C LYS A 225 -1.49 -10.64 -2.86
N ILE A 226 -0.78 -9.53 -2.87
CA ILE A 226 0.60 -9.46 -3.39
C ILE A 226 1.55 -10.35 -2.56
N LEU A 227 1.39 -10.39 -1.22
CA LEU A 227 2.14 -11.27 -0.33
C LEU A 227 1.80 -12.76 -0.56
N HIS A 228 0.53 -13.11 -0.78
CA HIS A 228 0.13 -14.46 -1.18
C HIS A 228 0.78 -14.91 -2.49
N PHE A 229 1.05 -13.96 -3.39
CA PHE A 229 1.76 -14.20 -4.64
C PHE A 229 3.29 -14.17 -4.50
N GLY A 230 3.82 -14.11 -3.28
CA GLY A 230 5.23 -14.34 -3.03
C GLY A 230 6.11 -13.09 -3.00
N TYR A 231 5.51 -11.91 -2.84
CA TYR A 231 6.28 -10.74 -2.47
C TYR A 231 7.08 -10.99 -1.19
N ARG A 232 8.37 -10.70 -1.23
CA ARG A 232 9.24 -10.63 -0.06
C ARG A 232 9.90 -9.27 0.06
N HIS A 233 9.54 -8.55 1.10
CA HIS A 233 10.22 -7.30 1.44
C HIS A 233 11.65 -7.60 1.90
N GLN A 234 12.61 -6.81 1.45
CA GLN A 234 13.98 -6.84 1.94
C GLN A 234 14.28 -5.50 2.60
N ALA A 235 14.40 -5.47 3.92
CA ALA A 235 15.06 -4.36 4.60
C ALA A 235 16.56 -4.39 4.29
N ARG A 236 17.22 -3.25 4.55
CA ARG A 236 18.68 -3.20 4.57
C ARG A 236 19.20 -4.13 5.68
N ARG A 237 20.24 -4.90 5.32
CA ARG A 237 21.17 -5.71 6.16
C ARG A 237 20.64 -6.08 7.56
N ASP A 238 20.36 -7.37 7.72
CA ASP A 238 20.20 -8.09 8.99
C ASP A 238 18.83 -7.94 9.70
N GLU A 239 17.92 -7.14 9.16
CA GLU A 239 16.53 -7.00 9.61
C GLU A 239 15.56 -7.87 8.78
N ASP A 240 15.75 -9.20 8.83
CA ASP A 240 14.78 -10.16 8.24
C ASP A 240 13.38 -10.06 8.90
N ASP A 241 13.25 -9.35 10.03
CA ASP A 241 12.03 -9.26 10.82
C ASP A 241 10.95 -8.39 10.18
N ILE A 242 11.32 -7.40 9.36
CA ILE A 242 10.34 -6.51 8.73
C ILE A 242 9.38 -7.27 7.80
N HIS A 243 9.84 -8.32 7.13
CA HIS A 243 9.02 -9.09 6.20
C HIS A 243 7.90 -9.83 6.94
N ASP A 244 8.24 -10.49 8.04
CA ASP A 244 7.27 -11.20 8.87
C ASP A 244 6.27 -10.20 9.52
N ARG A 245 6.71 -8.97 9.83
CA ARG A 245 5.79 -7.92 10.29
C ARG A 245 4.86 -7.42 9.20
N ILE A 246 5.35 -7.30 7.97
CA ILE A 246 4.52 -6.92 6.83
C ILE A 246 3.45 -7.99 6.57
N LEU A 247 3.78 -9.29 6.71
CA LEU A 247 2.77 -10.34 6.62
C LEU A 247 1.63 -10.12 7.63
N ALA A 248 1.96 -9.74 8.86
CA ALA A 248 0.97 -9.63 9.93
C ALA A 248 0.25 -8.27 10.03
N HIS A 249 0.91 -7.18 9.63
CA HIS A 249 0.51 -5.82 10.01
C HIS A 249 0.47 -4.83 8.85
N HIS A 250 0.59 -5.28 7.60
CA HIS A 250 0.65 -4.34 6.47
C HIS A 250 -0.69 -3.73 6.08
N VAL A 251 -0.64 -2.47 5.65
CA VAL A 251 -1.70 -1.78 4.92
C VAL A 251 -1.14 -0.86 3.85
N THR A 252 -1.96 -0.54 2.85
CA THR A 252 -1.64 0.42 1.80
C THR A 252 -2.43 1.70 2.02
N LEU A 253 -1.75 2.83 2.22
CA LEU A 253 -2.36 4.15 2.16
C LEU A 253 -2.58 4.53 0.69
N VAL A 254 -3.77 5.03 0.37
CA VAL A 254 -4.11 5.40 -1.00
C VAL A 254 -4.42 6.89 -1.09
N PHE A 255 -3.63 7.57 -1.90
CA PHE A 255 -3.72 9.00 -2.15
C PHE A 255 -4.17 9.25 -3.58
N HIS A 256 -5.01 10.27 -3.76
CA HIS A 256 -5.50 10.74 -5.04
C HIS A 256 -4.91 12.11 -5.34
N ARG A 257 -4.36 12.30 -6.55
CA ARG A 257 -3.77 13.57 -6.98
C ARG A 257 -4.87 14.57 -7.32
N GLU A 258 -4.91 15.67 -6.59
CA GLU A 258 -5.86 16.76 -6.85
C GLU A 258 -5.34 17.73 -7.91
N ASP A 259 -6.25 18.44 -8.56
CA ASP A 259 -5.91 19.54 -9.47
C ASP A 259 -5.24 20.67 -8.68
N SER A 260 -4.15 21.21 -9.20
CA SER A 260 -3.46 22.36 -8.58
C SER A 260 -4.31 23.65 -8.52
N SER A 261 -5.50 23.66 -9.13
CA SER A 261 -6.48 24.73 -9.05
C SER A 261 -7.50 24.58 -7.92
N SER A 262 -7.58 23.43 -7.24
CA SER A 262 -8.38 23.34 -6.02
C SER A 262 -7.61 23.99 -4.87
N SER A 263 -8.16 25.06 -4.32
CA SER A 263 -7.66 25.69 -3.09
C SER A 263 -7.44 24.60 -2.02
N PRO A 264 -6.39 24.70 -1.19
CA PRO A 264 -6.15 23.75 -0.12
C PRO A 264 -7.42 23.61 0.72
N VAL A 265 -7.98 22.40 0.77
CA VAL A 265 -9.14 22.09 1.60
C VAL A 265 -8.75 22.38 3.03
N ASN A 266 -9.50 23.26 3.69
CA ASN A 266 -9.22 23.67 5.05
C ASN A 266 -9.34 22.44 5.96
N ALA A 267 -8.35 22.17 6.81
CA ALA A 267 -8.31 20.94 7.63
C ALA A 267 -9.56 20.77 8.52
N ASN A 268 -10.25 21.87 8.84
CA ASN A 268 -11.52 21.87 9.57
C ASN A 268 -12.71 21.36 8.73
N ASP A 269 -12.69 21.52 7.41
CA ASP A 269 -13.75 20.99 6.53
C ASP A 269 -13.64 19.46 6.43
N LEU A 270 -12.42 18.91 6.50
CA LEU A 270 -12.21 17.47 6.54
C LEU A 270 -12.74 16.86 7.83
N SER A 271 -12.56 17.47 9.00
CA SER A 271 -13.11 16.92 10.25
C SER A 271 -14.64 16.88 10.25
N ASP A 272 -15.29 17.88 9.66
CA ASP A 272 -16.75 17.99 9.61
C ASP A 272 -17.37 17.08 8.53
N GLU A 273 -16.72 16.94 7.37
CA GLU A 273 -17.16 15.96 6.36
C GLU A 273 -16.92 14.51 6.82
N PHE A 274 -15.87 14.26 7.60
CA PHE A 274 -15.61 12.95 8.19
C PHE A 274 -16.58 12.62 9.34
N ALA A 275 -16.87 13.59 10.21
CA ALA A 275 -17.81 13.45 11.32
C ALA A 275 -19.26 13.25 10.81
N SER A 276 -19.67 13.98 9.78
CA SER A 276 -21.01 13.85 9.19
C SER A 276 -21.23 12.50 8.49
N ARG A 277 -20.20 11.88 7.93
CA ARG A 277 -20.27 10.53 7.33
C ARG A 277 -20.22 9.39 8.38
N LEU A 278 -19.84 9.69 9.62
CA LEU A 278 -19.77 8.72 10.73
C LEU A 278 -21.03 8.67 11.59
N ASN A 279 -22.04 9.53 11.34
CA ASN A 279 -23.35 9.43 11.97
C ASN A 279 -24.15 8.22 11.43
N ILE A 280 -23.72 7.03 11.81
CA ILE A 280 -24.56 5.84 11.88
C ILE A 280 -25.65 6.17 12.89
N ARG A 281 -26.89 6.25 12.41
CA ARG A 281 -28.12 6.41 13.20
C ARG A 281 -27.98 5.73 14.56
N GLU A 282 -28.06 6.53 15.63
CA GLU A 282 -28.27 5.99 16.97
C GLU A 282 -29.47 5.04 16.92
N PRO A 283 -29.38 3.84 17.52
CA PRO A 283 -30.55 3.00 17.69
C PRO A 283 -31.53 3.77 18.58
N GLN A 284 -32.73 4.03 18.06
CA GLN A 284 -33.82 4.59 18.84
C GLN A 284 -33.95 3.81 20.14
N ARG A 285 -33.67 4.47 21.27
CA ARG A 285 -34.01 3.97 22.59
C ARG A 285 -35.51 3.68 22.59
N ARG A 286 -35.89 2.40 22.63
CA ARG A 286 -37.24 1.98 23.01
C ARG A 286 -37.47 2.43 24.46
N THR A 287 -38.13 3.56 24.63
CA THR A 287 -38.85 3.90 25.86
C THR A 287 -40.13 3.09 25.89
N GLY A 288 -40.34 2.29 26.93
CA GLY A 288 -41.60 1.59 27.16
C GLY A 288 -41.45 0.32 27.96
N ILE A 289 -41.23 0.45 29.27
CA ILE A 289 -41.73 -0.53 30.24
C ILE A 289 -42.59 0.29 31.20
N GLU A 290 -43.90 0.24 30.97
CA GLU A 290 -44.92 0.66 31.93
C GLU A 290 -44.95 -0.38 33.05
N TYR A 291 -44.85 0.07 34.29
CA TYR A 291 -45.24 -0.70 35.46
C TYR A 291 -46.74 -0.47 35.67
N SER A 292 -47.52 -1.55 35.54
CA SER A 292 -48.89 -1.60 36.05
C SER A 292 -48.83 -1.96 37.53
N ASP A 293 -49.17 -1.00 38.39
CA ASP A 293 -49.61 -1.27 39.74
C ASP A 293 -51.02 -1.85 39.66
N ASP A 294 -51.18 -3.13 39.99
CA ASP A 294 -52.47 -3.71 40.33
C ASP A 294 -52.53 -3.88 41.85
N GLU A 295 -53.53 -3.22 42.43
CA GLU A 295 -53.98 -3.42 43.81
C GLU A 295 -54.63 -4.80 43.97
N GLY A 296 -54.28 -5.49 45.06
CA GLY A 296 -54.89 -6.75 45.51
C GLY A 296 -54.17 -7.37 46.68
#